data_AF-A0A8I0TTI2-F1
#
_entry.id   AF-A0A8I0TTI2-F1
#
_cell.length_a   1.000
_cell.length_b   1.000
_cell.length_c   1.000
_cell.angle_alpha   90.00
_cell.angle_beta   90.00
_cell.angle_gamma   90.00
#
_symmetry.space_group_name_H-M   'P 1'
#
loop_
_entity.id
_entity.type
_entity.pdbx_description
1 polymer ?
#
loop_
_entity_poly.entity_id
_entity_poly.type
_entity_poly.pdbx_seq_one_letter_code
_entity_poly.pdbx_strand_id
1 'polypeptide(L)' 'MTESRPFRLHLPHQVLDGFETADGWAVAIDDPEYGLTSAAPTTADLIRGYGGGHIEWPDDPTHHLQEGEHA' A
#
# COMPACT_ATOMS: atom_id res chain seq x y z
N MET A 1 15.51 5.88 6.40
CA MET A 1 14.69 4.89 5.69
C MET A 1 13.53 5.66 5.12
N THR A 2 13.34 5.64 3.79
CA THR A 2 12.23 6.37 3.17
C THR A 2 10.93 5.78 3.71
N GLU A 3 10.11 6.60 4.36
CA GLU A 3 8.82 6.17 4.89
C GLU A 3 7.94 5.66 3.73
N SER A 4 7.34 4.49 3.90
CA SER A 4 6.38 3.93 2.96
C SER A 4 5.16 3.48 3.76
N ARG A 5 3.97 3.84 3.28
CA ARG A 5 2.70 3.54 3.94
C ARG A 5 2.04 2.37 3.23
N PRO A 6 1.87 1.20 3.89
CA PRO A 6 1.20 0.07 3.27
C PRO A 6 -0.27 0.37 3.00
N PHE A 7 -0.81 -0.22 1.94
CA PHE A 7 -2.23 -0.17 1.62
C PHE A 7 -2.69 -1.47 0.98
N ARG A 8 -4.02 -1.65 0.94
CA ARG A 8 -4.68 -2.69 0.14
C ARG A 8 -5.53 -2.06 -0.94
N LEU A 9 -5.30 -2.47 -2.18
CA LEU A 9 -6.11 -2.08 -3.33
C LEU A 9 -7.22 -3.12 -3.52
N HIS A 10 -8.45 -2.71 -3.27
CA HIS A 10 -9.64 -3.54 -3.47
C HIS A 10 -10.19 -3.34 -4.88
N LEU A 11 -10.11 -4.39 -5.68
CA LEU A 11 -10.68 -4.50 -7.02
C LEU A 11 -11.94 -5.41 -6.98
N PRO A 12 -12.79 -5.42 -8.02
CA PRO A 12 -14.03 -6.21 -8.01
C PRO A 12 -13.87 -7.71 -7.74
N HIS A 13 -12.70 -8.28 -8.05
CA HIS A 13 -12.44 -9.73 -7.95
C HIS A 13 -11.15 -10.10 -7.21
N GLN A 14 -10.40 -9.11 -6.70
CA GLN A 14 -9.12 -9.35 -6.04
C GLN A 14 -8.78 -8.22 -5.10
N VAL A 15 -7.89 -8.50 -4.15
CA VAL A 15 -7.26 -7.50 -3.31
C VAL A 15 -5.76 -7.62 -3.56
N LEU A 16 -5.12 -6.50 -3.90
CA LEU A 16 -3.67 -6.42 -4.08
C LEU A 16 -3.07 -5.68 -2.90
N ASP A 17 -1.96 -6.20 -2.38
CA ASP A 17 -1.14 -5.46 -1.43
C ASP A 17 -0.31 -4.40 -2.18
N GLY A 18 -0.03 -3.29 -1.51
CA GLY A 18 0.75 -2.21 -2.08
C GLY A 18 1.27 -1.26 -1.03
N PHE A 19 2.00 -0.25 -1.46
CA PHE A 19 2.51 0.81 -0.60
C PHE A 19 2.59 2.13 -1.34
N GLU A 20 2.37 3.21 -0.59
CA GLU A 20 2.62 4.57 -1.05
C GLU A 20 3.99 5.02 -0.51
N THR A 21 4.83 5.56 -1.39
CA THR A 21 6.13 6.13 -0.98
C THR A 21 5.93 7.52 -0.38
N ALA A 22 6.90 8.00 0.40
CA ALA A 22 6.91 9.37 0.90
C ALA A 22 6.83 10.44 -0.22
N ASP A 23 7.25 10.10 -1.44
CA ASP A 23 7.16 10.96 -2.62
C ASP A 23 5.75 10.95 -3.27
N GLY A 24 4.79 10.21 -2.71
CA GLY A 24 3.41 10.09 -3.17
C GLY A 24 3.17 9.02 -4.23
N TRP A 25 4.20 8.28 -4.65
CA TRP A 25 4.06 7.21 -5.62
C TRP A 25 3.33 6.01 -5.02
N ALA A 26 2.35 5.48 -5.74
CA ALA A 26 1.63 4.29 -5.33
C ALA A 26 2.13 3.07 -6.11
N VAL A 27 2.47 2.01 -5.39
CA VAL A 27 2.94 0.74 -5.96
C VAL A 27 2.00 -0.38 -5.51
N ALA A 28 1.36 -1.08 -6.45
CA ALA A 28 0.65 -2.32 -6.21
C ALA A 28 1.54 -3.52 -6.57
N ILE A 29 1.42 -4.59 -5.78
CA ILE A 29 2.07 -5.87 -6.02
C ILE A 29 1.05 -6.76 -6.73
N ASP A 30 1.21 -6.93 -8.04
CA ASP A 30 0.31 -7.74 -8.86
C ASP A 30 0.55 -9.24 -8.67
N ASP A 31 1.83 -9.63 -8.57
CA ASP A 31 2.23 -11.01 -8.37
C ASP A 31 3.53 -11.09 -7.53
N PRO A 32 3.44 -11.50 -6.26
CA PRO A 32 4.61 -11.59 -5.38
C PRO A 32 5.55 -12.76 -5.72
N GLU A 33 5.05 -13.82 -6.38
CA GLU A 33 5.86 -14.99 -6.74
C GLU A 33 6.83 -14.66 -7.89
N TYR A 34 6.38 -13.84 -8.84
CA TYR A 34 7.15 -13.39 -10.00
C TYR A 34 7.74 -11.97 -9.84
N GLY A 35 7.42 -11.28 -8.74
CA GLY A 35 7.91 -9.92 -8.47
C GLY A 35 7.30 -8.87 -9.40
N LEU A 36 6.06 -9.07 -9.84
CA LEU A 36 5.36 -8.14 -10.71
C LEU A 36 4.71 -7.03 -9.89
N THR A 37 5.02 -5.78 -10.22
CA THR A 37 4.49 -4.60 -9.56
C THR A 37 4.06 -3.55 -10.57
N SER A 38 2.94 -2.89 -10.31
CA SER A 38 2.46 -1.72 -11.05
C SER A 38 2.65 -0.47 -10.21
N ALA A 39 3.23 0.57 -10.79
CA ALA A 39 3.47 1.85 -10.12
C ALA A 39 2.74 3.00 -10.84
N ALA A 40 2.20 3.94 -10.06
CA ALA A 40 1.55 5.14 -10.56
C ALA A 40 1.94 6.37 -9.71
N PRO A 41 1.87 7.59 -10.27
CA PRO A 41 2.24 8.81 -9.54
C PRO A 41 1.41 9.09 -8.30
N THR A 42 0.18 8.56 -8.22
CA THR A 42 -0.71 8.66 -7.07
C THR A 42 -1.55 7.39 -6.92
N THR A 43 -2.12 7.17 -5.74
CA THR A 43 -3.11 6.08 -5.51
C THR A 43 -4.35 6.23 -6.37
N ALA A 44 -4.79 7.47 -6.66
CA ALA A 44 -5.92 7.72 -7.55
C ALA A 44 -5.63 7.30 -9.00
N ASP A 45 -4.42 7.60 -9.50
CA ASP A 45 -3.98 7.16 -10.83
C ASP A 45 -3.87 5.64 -10.91
N LEU A 46 -3.41 5.00 -9.84
CA LEU A 46 -3.34 3.54 -9.74
C LEU A 46 -4.74 2.92 -9.86
N ILE A 47 -5.69 3.36 -9.04
CA ILE A 47 -7.10 2.90 -9.08
C ILE A 47 -7.69 3.10 -10.48
N ARG A 48 -7.45 4.26 -11.10
CA ARG A 48 -7.90 4.54 -12.46
C ARG A 48 -7.28 3.56 -13.47
N GLY A 49 -6.01 3.22 -13.32
CA GLY A 49 -5.29 2.26 -14.17
C GLY A 49 -5.90 0.86 -14.14
N TYR A 50 -6.37 0.41 -12.98
CA TYR A 50 -7.09 -0.88 -12.83
C TYR A 50 -8.57 -0.82 -13.23
N GLY A 51 -9.07 0.32 -13.69
CA GLY A 51 -10.47 0.50 -14.11
C GLY A 51 -11.45 0.75 -12.97
N GLY A 52 -10.95 1.09 -11.76
CA GLY A 52 -11.76 1.37 -10.57
C GLY A 52 -11.27 0.61 -9.34
N GLY A 53 -12.02 0.72 -8.24
CA GLY A 53 -11.65 0.13 -6.94
C GLY A 53 -11.56 1.18 -5.84
N HIS A 54 -10.99 0.78 -4.70
CA HIS A 54 -10.69 1.69 -3.61
C HIS A 54 -9.46 1.22 -2.82
N ILE A 55 -8.82 2.16 -2.14
CA ILE A 55 -7.70 1.89 -1.26
C ILE A 55 -8.21 1.76 0.17
N GLU A 56 -7.85 0.66 0.82
CA GLU A 56 -7.94 0.48 2.26
C GLU A 56 -6.56 0.74 2.86
N TRP A 57 -6.51 1.64 3.84
CA TRP A 57 -5.30 1.88 4.62
C TRP A 57 -5.43 1.06 5.89
N PRO A 58 -4.67 -0.04 6.07
CA PRO A 58 -4.69 -0.75 7.34
C PRO A 58 -4.25 0.23 8.43
N ASP A 59 -5.12 0.40 9.43
CA ASP A 59 -4.75 1.09 10.66
C ASP A 59 -3.58 0.32 11.26
N ASP A 60 -2.44 0.98 11.39
CA ASP A 60 -1.20 0.39 11.86
C ASP A 60 -1.42 -0.14 13.30
N PRO A 61 -1.45 -1.46 13.56
CA PRO A 61 -1.59 -1.96 14.92
C PRO A 61 -0.32 -1.73 15.75
N THR A 62 0.77 -1.27 15.12
CA THR A 62 2.08 -1.05 15.74
C THR A 62 2.26 0.31 16.40
N HIS A 63 1.29 1.23 16.30
CA HIS A 63 1.28 2.45 17.14
C HIS A 63 1.01 2.16 18.63
N HIS A 64 0.90 0.89 19.04
CA HIS A 64 0.72 0.45 20.43
C HIS A 64 1.94 -0.27 21.05
N LEU A 65 3.11 -0.28 20.42
CA LEU A 65 4.32 -0.99 20.90
C LEU A 65 5.57 -0.11 21.05
N GLN A 66 5.41 1.17 21.44
CA GLN A 66 6.54 2.04 21.81
C GLN A 66 6.39 2.69 23.21
N GLU A 67 5.68 2.04 24.14
CA GLU A 67 5.64 2.46 25.54
C GLU A 67 6.10 1.27 26.42
N GLY A 68 7.37 1.32 26.85
CA GLY A 68 8.00 0.37 27.79
C GLY A 68 9.12 -0.44 27.13
N GLU A 69 10.37 -0.44 27.59
CA GLU A 69 10.90 -0.19 28.92
C GLU A 69 12.32 0.40 28.81
N HIS A 70 12.51 1.57 29.42
CA HIS A 70 13.80 1.96 29.99
C HIS A 70 13.88 1.28 31.37
N ALA A 71 14.84 0.38 31.58
CA ALA A 71 15.40 0.06 32.89
C ALA A 71 16.83 -0.49 32.73
#